data_AF-A0A9W8NM46-F1
#
_entry.id   AF-A0A9W8NM46-F1
#
_cell.length_a   1.000
_cell.length_b   1.000
_cell.length_c   1.000
_cell.angle_alpha   90.00
_cell.angle_beta   90.00
_cell.angle_gamma   90.00
#
_symmetry.space_group_name_H-M   'P 1'
#
loop_
_entity.id
_entity.type
_entity.pdbx_description
1 polymer ?
#
loop_
_entity_poly.entity_id
_entity_poly.type
_entity_poly.pdbx_seq_one_letter_code
_entity_poly.pdbx_strand_id
1 'polypeptide(L)'
;MLTARKLPLLTFKKPSPILKPKYISITTPATQYPRATPLFSHQHSAAQIKSFTINSSKATPSARSIATMAGTSSFNDTVVQAMRELYPEELADKSWDNTGLLLDQAPSFSEQGSNSKPTVLLTNDLTKPVVDEALKKGASVIICYHPIIFKPLKSLTTKDPMQAQLLRLIAAGVSVYCPHTAVDAAVGGLNDWLCDILIDGDKEVKRAVAEPITRPLSQSLQGQEVGYGRVFELSQSITLQTLLKRSLPASEVKNT
;
A
#
# COMPACT_ATOMS: atom_id res chain seq x y z
N MET A 1 33.34 2.30 -40.26
CA MET A 1 32.87 3.65 -39.89
C MET A 1 31.39 3.74 -40.24
N LEU A 2 30.50 3.32 -39.33
CA LEU A 2 29.05 3.39 -39.55
C LEU A 2 28.52 4.74 -39.01
N THR A 3 27.98 5.55 -39.91
CA THR A 3 27.35 6.84 -39.63
C THR A 3 25.96 6.65 -39.00
N ALA A 4 25.78 7.15 -37.78
CA ALA A 4 24.48 7.24 -37.11
C ALA A 4 23.58 8.27 -37.80
N ARG A 5 22.42 7.83 -38.31
CA ARG A 5 21.35 8.73 -38.76
C ARG A 5 20.48 9.16 -37.58
N LYS A 6 20.34 10.47 -37.41
CA LYS A 6 19.54 11.16 -36.41
C LYS A 6 18.05 11.12 -36.84
N LEU A 7 17.18 10.50 -36.04
CA LEU A 7 15.71 10.60 -36.21
C LEU A 7 15.21 11.92 -35.57
N PRO A 8 14.17 12.56 -36.12
CA PRO A 8 13.68 13.86 -35.64
C PRO A 8 12.88 13.74 -34.34
N LEU A 9 12.94 14.81 -33.52
CA LEU A 9 12.18 14.99 -32.29
C LEU A 9 10.66 14.98 -32.58
N LEU A 10 9.94 14.01 -32.03
CA LEU A 10 8.48 14.05 -31.91
C LEU A 10 8.11 14.95 -30.72
N THR A 11 7.58 16.15 -31.00
CA THR A 11 6.95 16.99 -29.98
C THR A 11 5.57 16.46 -29.65
N PHE A 12 5.39 15.94 -28.43
CA PHE A 12 4.07 15.53 -27.92
C PHE A 12 3.27 16.76 -27.46
N LYS A 13 2.06 16.90 -28.01
CA LYS A 13 1.05 17.87 -27.59
C LYS A 13 0.61 17.54 -26.15
N LYS A 14 0.59 18.55 -25.28
CA LYS A 14 0.24 18.43 -23.85
C LYS A 14 -1.11 17.71 -23.68
N PRO A 15 -1.21 16.62 -22.89
CA PRO A 15 -2.49 16.00 -22.61
C PRO A 15 -3.37 16.92 -21.73
N SER A 16 -4.64 17.05 -22.10
CA SER A 16 -5.71 17.64 -21.29
C SER A 16 -5.92 16.84 -19.99
N PRO A 17 -6.46 17.45 -18.91
CA PRO A 17 -6.28 16.95 -17.56
C PRO A 17 -7.10 15.69 -17.32
N ILE A 18 -6.43 14.55 -17.29
CA ILE A 18 -6.97 13.28 -16.81
C ILE A 18 -7.13 13.39 -15.29
N LEU A 19 -8.25 12.83 -14.81
CA LEU A 19 -8.71 12.77 -13.42
C LEU A 19 -7.56 12.67 -12.41
N LYS A 20 -7.55 13.63 -11.46
CA LYS A 20 -6.60 13.64 -10.34
C LYS A 20 -6.72 12.32 -9.57
N PRO A 21 -5.60 11.70 -9.15
CA PRO A 21 -5.65 10.57 -8.23
C PRO A 21 -6.39 11.02 -6.96
N LYS A 22 -7.41 10.26 -6.55
CA LYS A 22 -8.06 10.44 -5.25
C LYS A 22 -7.05 10.06 -4.18
N TYR A 23 -6.51 11.05 -3.48
CA TYR A 23 -5.68 10.83 -2.30
C TYR A 23 -6.56 10.36 -1.15
N ILE A 24 -6.23 9.21 -0.55
CA ILE A 24 -6.73 8.86 0.79
C ILE A 24 -5.83 9.61 1.77
N SER A 25 -6.36 10.64 2.44
CA SER A 25 -5.68 11.26 3.57
C SER A 25 -6.13 10.55 4.85
N ILE A 26 -5.21 9.80 5.46
CA ILE A 26 -5.38 9.29 6.81
C ILE A 26 -4.85 10.38 7.75
N THR A 27 -5.74 11.08 8.45
CA THR A 27 -5.38 12.03 9.51
C THR A 27 -5.31 11.30 10.83
N THR A 28 -4.13 11.26 11.45
CA THR A 28 -3.98 10.96 12.88
C THR A 28 -4.25 12.22 13.71
N PRO A 29 -4.78 12.11 14.94
CA PRO A 29 -5.00 13.26 15.81
C PRO A 29 -3.67 13.94 16.15
N ALA A 30 -3.61 15.25 16.00
CA ALA A 30 -2.42 16.05 16.34
C ALA A 30 -2.11 15.92 17.84
N THR A 31 -0.92 15.41 18.16
CA THR A 31 -0.36 15.46 19.51
C THR A 31 0.06 16.89 19.80
N GLN A 32 -0.59 17.54 20.77
CA GLN A 32 -0.19 18.87 21.25
C GLN A 32 1.15 18.78 21.98
N TYR A 33 2.20 19.38 21.44
CA TYR A 33 3.42 19.67 22.19
C TYR A 33 3.20 20.94 23.05
N PRO A 34 3.69 20.98 24.30
CA PRO A 34 3.58 22.16 25.15
C PRO A 34 4.46 23.29 24.60
N ARG A 35 3.82 24.41 24.27
CA ARG A 35 4.49 25.66 23.90
C ARG A 35 4.90 26.40 25.17
N ALA A 36 6.15 26.88 25.22
CA ALA A 36 6.59 27.82 26.23
C ALA A 36 5.75 29.11 26.16
N THR A 37 5.38 29.62 27.32
CA THR A 37 4.60 30.84 27.53
C THR A 37 5.33 32.08 27.02
N PRO A 38 4.56 33.07 26.53
CA PRO A 38 4.67 34.39 27.16
C PRO A 38 3.31 34.90 27.64
N LEU A 39 3.35 35.60 28.77
CA LEU A 39 2.24 36.40 29.31
C LEU A 39 1.76 37.38 28.23
N PHE A 40 0.45 37.43 27.98
CA PHE A 40 -0.37 38.66 27.93
C PHE A 40 -1.85 38.30 27.75
N SER A 41 -2.70 39.03 28.46
CA SER A 41 -4.15 38.86 28.60
C SER A 41 -4.94 39.43 27.41
N HIS A 42 -6.02 38.77 27.00
CA HIS A 42 -7.37 39.35 26.98
C HIS A 42 -8.45 38.31 26.63
N GLN A 43 -9.66 38.59 27.11
CA GLN A 43 -10.86 37.77 27.15
C GLN A 43 -11.56 37.67 25.77
N HIS A 44 -12.30 36.58 25.53
CA HIS A 44 -13.75 36.59 25.23
C HIS A 44 -14.30 35.15 25.00
N SER A 45 -15.43 34.85 25.66
CA SER A 45 -16.61 33.99 25.34
C SER A 45 -16.53 32.97 24.17
N ALA A 46 -17.17 31.80 24.14
CA ALA A 46 -18.29 31.22 24.89
C ALA A 46 -18.43 29.70 24.61
N ALA A 47 -19.24 29.05 25.45
CA ALA A 47 -20.04 27.83 25.24
C ALA A 47 -19.36 26.44 25.33
N GLN A 48 -19.78 25.73 26.38
CA GLN A 48 -19.44 24.38 26.81
C GLN A 48 -20.11 23.28 25.97
N ILE A 49 -19.37 22.19 25.73
CA ILE A 49 -19.94 20.86 25.48
C ILE A 49 -19.57 19.99 26.70
N LYS A 50 -20.59 19.37 27.30
CA LYS A 50 -20.50 18.52 28.50
C LYS A 50 -19.76 17.21 28.18
N SER A 51 -18.71 16.89 28.91
CA SER A 51 -18.13 15.55 29.00
C SER A 51 -18.55 14.87 30.31
N PHE A 52 -19.06 13.64 30.23
CA PHE A 52 -19.33 12.79 31.38
C PHE A 52 -18.04 12.14 31.88
N THR A 53 -17.82 12.12 33.20
CA THR A 53 -16.70 11.45 33.87
C THR A 53 -17.20 10.13 34.47
N ILE A 54 -16.57 9.01 34.10
CA ILE A 54 -16.73 7.73 34.81
C ILE A 54 -15.66 7.67 35.89
N ASN A 55 -16.08 7.69 37.17
CA ASN A 55 -15.19 7.45 38.31
C ASN A 55 -14.97 5.94 38.48
N SER A 56 -13.73 5.50 38.35
CA SER A 56 -13.29 4.18 38.78
C SER A 56 -12.64 4.29 40.17
N SER A 57 -13.29 3.67 41.15
CA SER A 57 -12.79 3.55 42.52
C SER A 57 -11.72 2.46 42.64
N LYS A 58 -10.65 2.82 43.36
CA LYS A 58 -9.52 2.04 43.91
C LYS A 58 -9.67 0.52 43.97
N ALA A 59 -8.66 -0.17 43.43
CA ALA A 59 -8.07 -1.37 44.03
C ALA A 59 -6.59 -1.51 43.58
N THR A 60 -5.66 -1.55 44.52
CA THR A 60 -4.30 -2.09 44.33
C THR A 60 -4.32 -3.59 44.60
N PRO A 61 -3.58 -4.41 43.84
CA PRO A 61 -2.32 -4.89 44.41
C PRO A 61 -1.14 -4.96 43.43
N SER A 62 0.03 -4.91 44.06
CA SER A 62 1.40 -5.14 43.59
C SER A 62 1.58 -6.38 42.69
N ALA A 63 2.31 -6.22 41.58
CA ALA A 63 3.50 -7.04 41.21
C ALA A 63 4.06 -6.64 39.83
N ARG A 64 5.40 -6.52 39.77
CA ARG A 64 6.29 -6.55 38.59
C ARG A 64 5.94 -5.63 37.42
N SER A 65 6.71 -4.55 37.34
CA SER A 65 6.90 -3.70 36.16
C SER A 65 7.37 -4.53 34.95
N ILE A 66 6.43 -4.94 34.11
CA ILE A 66 6.66 -4.99 32.67
C ILE A 66 6.05 -3.69 32.15
N ALA A 67 6.90 -2.72 31.85
CA ALA A 67 6.45 -1.51 31.19
C ALA A 67 5.96 -1.92 29.80
N THR A 68 4.65 -2.09 29.65
CA THR A 68 4.00 -2.17 28.35
C THR A 68 4.26 -0.84 27.66
N MET A 69 5.29 -0.78 26.83
CA MET A 69 5.50 0.30 25.88
C MET A 69 4.41 0.16 24.80
N ALA A 70 3.18 0.56 25.14
CA ALA A 70 2.18 0.90 24.13
C ALA A 70 2.60 2.26 23.54
N GLY A 71 3.68 2.25 22.75
CA GLY A 71 4.05 3.37 21.91
C GLY A 71 2.98 3.53 20.83
N THR A 72 2.61 4.77 20.53
CA THR A 72 1.78 5.07 19.36
C THR A 72 2.41 4.45 18.11
N SER A 73 1.66 3.65 17.36
CA SER A 73 2.15 3.02 16.12
C SER A 73 2.67 4.07 15.15
N SER A 74 3.83 3.83 14.54
CA SER A 74 4.37 4.76 13.54
C SER A 74 3.47 4.84 12.31
N PHE A 75 3.68 5.85 11.47
CA PHE A 75 2.99 5.93 10.18
C PHE A 75 3.23 4.67 9.33
N ASN A 76 4.48 4.18 9.29
CA ASN A 76 4.84 2.99 8.54
C ASN A 76 4.12 1.75 9.10
N ASP A 77 4.07 1.59 10.43
CA ASP A 77 3.31 0.49 11.06
C ASP A 77 1.83 0.55 10.67
N THR A 78 1.24 1.75 10.69
CA THR A 78 -0.16 1.95 10.32
C THR A 78 -0.42 1.51 8.88
N VAL A 79 0.47 1.86 7.94
CA VAL A 79 0.37 1.43 6.53
C VAL A 79 0.51 -0.08 6.41
N VAL A 80 1.48 -0.70 7.10
CA VAL A 80 1.69 -2.15 7.08
C VAL A 80 0.49 -2.89 7.65
N GLN A 81 -0.08 -2.43 8.76
CA GLN A 81 -1.26 -3.04 9.35
C GLN A 81 -2.49 -2.90 8.43
N ALA A 82 -2.71 -1.74 7.82
CA ALA A 82 -3.77 -1.56 6.84
C ALA A 82 -3.64 -2.53 5.65
N MET A 83 -2.42 -2.76 5.17
CA MET A 83 -2.18 -3.74 4.10
C MET A 83 -2.46 -5.18 4.54
N ARG A 84 -2.14 -5.55 5.78
CA ARG A 84 -2.43 -6.87 6.35
C ARG A 84 -3.91 -7.09 6.61
N GLU A 85 -4.64 -6.05 6.97
CA GLU A 85 -6.09 -6.09 7.14
C GLU A 85 -6.80 -6.27 5.80
N LEU A 86 -6.38 -5.53 4.77
CA LEU A 86 -6.97 -5.60 3.43
C LEU A 86 -6.60 -6.90 2.71
N TYR A 87 -5.32 -7.28 2.78
CA TYR A 87 -4.74 -8.42 2.06
C TYR A 87 -3.90 -9.27 3.02
N PRO A 88 -4.53 -10.11 3.87
CA PRO A 88 -3.82 -10.92 4.84
C PRO A 88 -2.72 -11.77 4.21
N GLU A 89 -1.51 -11.68 4.75
CA GLU A 89 -0.33 -12.40 4.22
C GLU A 89 -0.54 -13.93 4.21
N GLU A 90 -1.45 -14.48 5.02
CA GLU A 90 -1.81 -15.90 5.01
C GLU A 90 -2.47 -16.37 3.70
N LEU A 91 -3.02 -15.44 2.91
CA LEU A 91 -3.57 -15.73 1.58
C LEU A 91 -2.49 -15.97 0.52
N ALA A 92 -1.30 -15.41 0.70
CA ALA A 92 -0.19 -15.59 -0.23
C ALA A 92 0.27 -17.06 -0.37
N ASP A 93 0.84 -17.38 -1.52
CA ASP A 93 1.38 -18.71 -1.82
C ASP A 93 2.61 -19.02 -0.95
N LYS A 94 2.47 -19.97 -0.04
CA LYS A 94 3.53 -20.33 0.91
C LYS A 94 4.67 -21.14 0.31
N SER A 95 4.54 -21.63 -0.92
CA SER A 95 5.55 -22.48 -1.54
C SER A 95 6.66 -21.70 -2.23
N TRP A 96 6.38 -20.47 -2.67
CA TRP A 96 7.35 -19.67 -3.44
C TRP A 96 7.27 -18.16 -3.21
N ASP A 97 6.17 -17.61 -2.69
CA ASP A 97 5.99 -16.18 -2.59
C ASP A 97 6.69 -15.58 -1.35
N ASN A 98 7.12 -14.32 -1.48
CA ASN A 98 7.66 -13.52 -0.37
C ASN A 98 6.81 -12.25 -0.20
N THR A 99 5.62 -12.43 0.37
CA THR A 99 4.67 -11.36 0.70
C THR A 99 4.92 -10.81 2.11
N GLY A 100 4.78 -9.50 2.29
CA GLY A 100 4.86 -8.81 3.57
C GLY A 100 5.79 -7.60 3.59
N LEU A 101 6.23 -7.20 4.78
CA LEU A 101 7.24 -6.15 4.97
C LEU A 101 8.64 -6.72 4.67
N LEU A 102 9.18 -6.42 3.49
CA LEU A 102 10.45 -6.99 3.02
C LEU A 102 11.67 -6.11 3.31
N LEU A 103 11.44 -4.82 3.50
CA LEU A 103 12.45 -3.86 3.92
C LEU A 103 11.81 -2.98 4.97
N ASP A 104 12.40 -2.89 6.15
CA ASP A 104 12.01 -1.89 7.12
C ASP A 104 12.99 -0.72 7.14
N GLN A 105 12.49 0.43 7.57
CA GLN A 105 13.31 1.62 7.78
C GLN A 105 14.36 1.35 8.87
N ALA A 106 15.51 2.02 8.79
CA ALA A 106 16.49 1.95 9.85
C ALA A 106 15.89 2.51 11.16
N PRO A 107 16.21 1.90 12.33
CA PRO A 107 15.85 2.50 13.62
C PRO A 107 16.40 3.92 13.68
N SER A 108 15.56 4.88 14.05
CA SER A 108 16.05 6.25 14.23
C SER A 108 16.90 6.32 15.50
N PHE A 109 18.20 6.56 15.36
CA PHE A 109 19.10 6.77 16.49
C PHE A 109 19.13 8.23 16.97
N SER A 110 18.33 9.11 16.35
CA SER A 110 18.20 10.53 16.71
C SER A 110 16.74 10.98 16.60
N GLU A 111 16.24 11.74 17.58
CA GLU A 111 14.90 12.37 17.57
C GLU A 111 14.77 13.54 16.58
N GLN A 112 15.43 13.46 15.43
CA GLN A 112 15.22 14.44 14.36
C GLN A 112 13.99 13.98 13.56
N GLY A 113 12.82 14.42 14.02
CA GLY A 113 11.58 14.27 13.29
C GLY A 113 11.70 14.92 11.92
N SER A 114 11.55 14.12 10.86
CA SER A 114 11.43 14.67 9.52
C SER A 114 10.16 15.53 9.46
N ASN A 115 10.31 16.82 9.20
CA ASN A 115 9.20 17.75 8.97
C ASN A 115 8.45 17.49 7.64
N SER A 116 8.78 16.41 6.92
CA SER A 116 8.09 16.02 5.69
C SER A 116 6.77 15.31 5.99
N LYS A 117 5.73 15.64 5.24
CA LYS A 117 4.46 14.89 5.27
C LYS A 117 4.71 13.41 4.93
N PRO A 118 4.25 12.46 5.77
CA PRO A 118 4.38 11.04 5.46
C PRO A 118 3.73 10.70 4.12
N THR A 119 4.44 9.93 3.30
CA THR A 119 4.06 9.69 1.90
C THR A 119 4.21 8.21 1.56
N VAL A 120 3.19 7.63 0.91
CA VAL A 120 3.23 6.27 0.37
C VAL A 120 3.40 6.33 -1.15
N LEU A 121 4.35 5.58 -1.69
CA LEU A 121 4.50 5.37 -3.13
C LEU A 121 3.97 3.97 -3.50
N LEU A 122 3.17 3.88 -4.55
CA LEU A 122 2.65 2.61 -5.09
C LEU A 122 3.37 2.30 -6.41
N THR A 123 3.78 1.05 -6.61
CA THR A 123 4.45 0.59 -7.84
C THR A 123 4.20 -0.91 -8.08
N ASN A 124 4.36 -1.37 -9.32
CA ASN A 124 4.45 -2.81 -9.60
C ASN A 124 5.84 -3.36 -9.31
N ASP A 125 6.88 -2.64 -9.74
CA ASP A 125 8.28 -3.08 -9.66
C ASP A 125 9.14 -2.03 -8.97
N LEU A 126 10.05 -2.48 -8.09
CA LEU A 126 11.01 -1.61 -7.40
C LEU A 126 12.29 -1.43 -8.23
N THR A 127 12.15 -0.78 -9.37
CA THR A 127 13.27 -0.47 -10.26
C THR A 127 14.09 0.73 -9.76
N LYS A 128 15.32 0.90 -10.26
CA LYS A 128 16.15 2.07 -9.93
C LYS A 128 15.43 3.42 -10.15
N PRO A 129 14.74 3.66 -11.29
CA PRO A 129 13.97 4.90 -11.48
C PRO A 129 12.88 5.11 -10.41
N VAL A 130 12.20 4.04 -9.98
CA VAL A 130 11.18 4.11 -8.91
C VAL A 130 11.81 4.45 -7.57
N VAL A 131 12.97 3.87 -7.25
CA VAL A 131 13.74 4.23 -6.05
C VAL A 131 14.17 5.69 -6.10
N ASP A 132 14.69 6.16 -7.24
CA ASP A 132 15.07 7.57 -7.41
C ASP A 132 13.88 8.51 -7.21
N GLU A 133 12.69 8.15 -7.73
CA GLU A 133 11.45 8.88 -7.52
C GLU A 133 11.01 8.88 -6.05
N ALA A 134 11.02 7.73 -5.39
CA ALA A 134 10.62 7.58 -3.99
C ALA A 134 11.47 8.47 -3.08
N LEU A 135 12.79 8.44 -3.27
CA LEU A 135 13.74 9.27 -2.51
C LEU A 135 13.54 10.75 -2.80
N LYS A 136 13.36 11.13 -4.07
CA LYS A 136 13.10 12.53 -4.45
C LYS A 136 11.80 13.06 -3.84
N LYS A 137 10.77 12.22 -3.69
CA LYS A 137 9.48 12.57 -3.10
C LYS A 137 9.45 12.47 -1.57
N GLY A 138 10.50 11.95 -0.94
CA GLY A 138 10.51 11.71 0.51
C GLY A 138 9.46 10.68 0.93
N ALA A 139 9.31 9.60 0.17
CA ALA A 139 8.40 8.51 0.54
C ALA A 139 8.82 7.87 1.87
N SER A 140 7.85 7.59 2.74
CA SER A 140 8.04 6.87 4.01
C SER A 140 7.88 5.36 3.81
N VAL A 141 6.95 4.96 2.92
CA VAL A 141 6.68 3.56 2.59
C VAL A 141 6.51 3.43 1.07
N ILE A 142 7.04 2.34 0.52
CA ILE A 142 6.74 1.89 -0.84
C ILE A 142 5.89 0.62 -0.75
N ILE A 143 4.74 0.60 -1.41
CA ILE A 143 3.98 -0.62 -1.68
C ILE A 143 4.32 -1.07 -3.09
N CYS A 144 5.01 -2.21 -3.19
CA CYS A 144 5.48 -2.78 -4.44
C CYS A 144 4.77 -4.10 -4.69
N TYR A 145 4.08 -4.27 -5.82
CA TYR A 145 3.38 -5.52 -6.10
C TYR A 145 4.35 -6.71 -6.11
N HIS A 146 5.45 -6.64 -6.86
CA HIS A 146 6.43 -7.71 -6.95
C HIS A 146 7.43 -7.68 -5.78
N PRO A 147 7.70 -8.81 -5.12
CA PRO A 147 8.72 -8.93 -4.09
C PRO A 147 10.13 -8.61 -4.63
N ILE A 148 10.78 -7.59 -4.07
CA ILE A 148 12.16 -7.24 -4.45
C ILE A 148 13.18 -8.28 -3.93
N ILE A 149 12.91 -8.90 -2.77
CA ILE A 149 13.69 -10.01 -2.22
C ILE A 149 13.00 -11.31 -2.62
N PHE A 150 13.17 -11.73 -3.88
CA PHE A 150 12.54 -12.97 -4.36
C PHE A 150 13.29 -14.25 -3.96
N LYS A 151 14.57 -14.12 -3.60
CA LYS A 151 15.40 -15.22 -3.10
C LYS A 151 16.10 -14.78 -1.81
N PRO A 152 16.35 -15.71 -0.86
CA PRO A 152 17.09 -15.38 0.35
C PRO A 152 18.44 -14.73 0.03
N LEU A 153 18.71 -13.59 0.65
CA LEU A 153 19.97 -12.87 0.50
C LEU A 153 21.03 -13.50 1.40
N LYS A 154 22.19 -13.86 0.83
CA LYS A 154 23.36 -14.30 1.61
C LYS A 154 24.19 -13.12 2.13
N SER A 155 24.03 -11.95 1.53
CA SER A 155 24.69 -10.69 1.90
C SER A 155 23.88 -9.50 1.40
N LEU A 156 24.13 -8.31 1.96
CA LEU A 156 23.56 -7.04 1.52
C LEU A 156 24.71 -6.05 1.33
N THR A 157 25.06 -5.75 0.09
CA THR A 157 26.24 -4.95 -0.28
C THR A 157 25.92 -3.97 -1.40
N THR A 158 26.77 -2.96 -1.59
CA THR A 158 26.63 -1.99 -2.68
C THR A 158 27.08 -2.53 -4.05
N LYS A 159 27.59 -3.77 -4.11
CA LYS A 159 28.10 -4.38 -5.35
C LYS A 159 27.00 -4.93 -6.25
N ASP A 160 25.92 -5.42 -5.65
CA ASP A 160 24.75 -5.89 -6.38
C ASP A 160 23.77 -4.72 -6.60
N PRO A 161 23.26 -4.48 -7.82
CA PRO A 161 22.39 -3.34 -8.11
C PRO A 161 21.09 -3.31 -7.29
N MET A 162 20.48 -4.46 -7.03
CA MET A 162 19.23 -4.56 -6.26
C MET A 162 19.52 -4.31 -4.78
N GLN A 163 20.55 -4.94 -4.21
CA GLN A 163 20.97 -4.71 -2.83
C GLN A 163 21.38 -3.25 -2.60
N ALA A 164 22.05 -2.62 -3.57
CA ALA A 164 22.37 -1.20 -3.52
C ALA A 164 21.11 -0.32 -3.44
N GLN A 165 20.00 -0.69 -4.12
CA GLN A 165 18.74 0.05 -3.97
C GLN A 165 18.14 -0.12 -2.57
N LEU A 166 18.14 -1.35 -2.03
CA LEU A 166 17.66 -1.60 -0.67
C LEU A 166 18.46 -0.79 0.36
N LEU A 167 19.79 -0.76 0.24
CA LEU A 167 20.65 0.04 1.12
C LEU A 167 20.35 1.54 1.04
N ARG A 168 20.06 2.07 -0.15
CA ARG A 168 19.67 3.48 -0.33
C ARG A 168 18.33 3.78 0.37
N LEU A 169 17.36 2.89 0.27
CA LEU A 169 16.06 3.04 0.91
C LEU A 169 16.16 2.95 2.44
N ILE A 170 16.92 1.98 2.97
CA ILE A 170 17.20 1.87 4.41
C ILE A 170 17.83 3.15 4.93
N ALA A 171 18.88 3.65 4.25
CA ALA A 171 19.60 4.86 4.65
C ALA A 171 18.72 6.12 4.62
N ALA A 172 17.68 6.13 3.80
CA ALA A 172 16.71 7.21 3.71
C ALA A 172 15.47 7.02 4.60
N GLY A 173 15.40 5.94 5.38
CA GLY A 173 14.27 5.66 6.27
C GLY A 173 13.00 5.24 5.53
N VAL A 174 13.13 4.51 4.41
CA VAL A 174 11.98 4.09 3.59
C VAL A 174 11.74 2.58 3.75
N SER A 175 10.54 2.21 4.20
CA SER A 175 10.11 0.80 4.26
C SER A 175 9.52 0.34 2.91
N VAL A 176 9.56 -0.96 2.64
CA VAL A 176 8.97 -1.60 1.44
C VAL A 176 8.10 -2.77 1.85
N TYR A 177 6.82 -2.71 1.50
CA TYR A 177 5.85 -3.78 1.70
C TYR A 177 5.38 -4.33 0.35
N CYS A 178 5.27 -5.66 0.24
CA CYS A 178 4.85 -6.35 -0.97
C CYS A 178 3.64 -7.25 -0.71
N PRO A 179 2.43 -6.93 -1.21
CA PRO A 179 1.24 -7.77 -1.00
C PRO A 179 1.15 -8.96 -1.97
N HIS A 180 1.76 -8.86 -3.15
CA HIS A 180 1.86 -9.86 -4.20
C HIS A 180 0.68 -10.84 -4.29
N THR A 181 0.89 -12.15 -4.08
CA THR A 181 -0.17 -13.13 -4.27
C THR A 181 -1.29 -13.03 -3.22
N ALA A 182 -1.09 -12.37 -2.08
CA ALA A 182 -2.18 -12.11 -1.14
C ALA A 182 -3.22 -11.15 -1.71
N VAL A 183 -2.81 -10.11 -2.45
CA VAL A 183 -3.78 -9.21 -3.13
C VAL A 183 -4.48 -9.91 -4.30
N ASP A 184 -3.83 -10.88 -4.94
CA ASP A 184 -4.47 -11.69 -5.99
C ASP A 184 -5.57 -12.60 -5.44
N ALA A 185 -5.33 -13.16 -4.25
CA ALA A 185 -6.19 -14.14 -3.62
C ALA A 185 -7.37 -13.54 -2.83
N ALA A 186 -7.21 -12.32 -2.32
CA ALA A 186 -8.17 -11.67 -1.46
C ALA A 186 -9.51 -11.36 -2.15
N VAL A 187 -10.59 -11.39 -1.36
CA VAL A 187 -11.89 -10.82 -1.77
C VAL A 187 -11.74 -9.32 -1.92
N GLY A 188 -12.21 -8.77 -3.05
CA GLY A 188 -11.99 -7.36 -3.40
C GLY A 188 -10.54 -7.06 -3.81
N GLY A 189 -9.75 -8.10 -4.06
CA GLY A 189 -8.37 -8.01 -4.53
C GLY A 189 -8.23 -7.75 -6.03
N LEU A 190 -7.03 -7.99 -6.56
CA LEU A 190 -6.69 -7.68 -7.96
C LEU A 190 -7.58 -8.43 -8.96
N ASN A 191 -7.78 -9.73 -8.74
CA ASN A 191 -8.57 -10.56 -9.65
C ASN A 191 -10.07 -10.20 -9.64
N ASP A 192 -10.57 -9.71 -8.50
CA ASP A 192 -11.94 -9.20 -8.42
C ASP A 192 -12.09 -7.89 -9.20
N TRP A 193 -11.15 -6.97 -9.04
CA TRP A 193 -11.12 -5.72 -9.79
C TRP A 193 -11.02 -5.94 -11.31
N LEU A 194 -10.19 -6.90 -11.76
CA LEU A 194 -10.09 -7.28 -13.17
C LEU A 194 -11.42 -7.85 -13.70
N CYS A 195 -12.11 -8.68 -12.91
CA CYS A 195 -13.42 -9.18 -13.31
C CYS A 195 -14.46 -8.08 -13.42
N ASP A 196 -14.48 -7.14 -12.48
CA ASP A 196 -15.45 -6.04 -12.49
C ASP A 196 -15.31 -5.18 -13.76
N ILE A 197 -14.07 -4.99 -14.28
CA ILE A 197 -13.82 -4.33 -15.57
C ILE A 197 -14.47 -5.10 -16.74
N LEU A 198 -14.33 -6.43 -16.75
CA LEU A 198 -14.83 -7.26 -17.85
C LEU A 198 -16.36 -7.45 -17.79
N ILE A 199 -16.92 -7.45 -16.59
CA ILE A 199 -18.36 -7.53 -16.31
C ILE A 199 -19.07 -6.24 -16.74
N ASP A 200 -18.43 -5.08 -16.58
CA ASP A 200 -18.90 -3.78 -17.11
C ASP A 200 -20.34 -3.45 -16.67
N GLY A 201 -20.63 -3.65 -15.39
CA GLY A 201 -21.91 -3.31 -14.76
C GLY A 201 -23.05 -4.32 -14.98
N ASP A 202 -22.80 -5.49 -15.57
CA ASP A 202 -23.74 -6.61 -15.54
C ASP A 202 -23.94 -7.11 -14.10
N LYS A 203 -25.16 -7.00 -13.59
CA LYS A 203 -25.50 -7.24 -12.18
C LYS A 203 -25.94 -8.68 -11.88
N GLU A 204 -26.23 -9.47 -12.91
CA GLU A 204 -26.73 -10.85 -12.76
C GLU A 204 -25.63 -11.90 -13.00
N VAL A 205 -24.36 -11.46 -12.96
CA VAL A 205 -23.20 -12.32 -13.20
C VAL A 205 -22.95 -13.26 -12.04
N LYS A 206 -22.87 -14.56 -12.35
CA LYS A 206 -22.34 -15.55 -11.42
C LYS A 206 -20.81 -15.49 -11.46
N ARG A 207 -20.17 -15.30 -10.30
CA ARG A 207 -18.71 -15.32 -10.14
C ARG A 207 -18.28 -16.45 -9.23
N ALA A 208 -17.08 -16.98 -9.45
CA ALA A 208 -16.45 -17.93 -8.55
C ALA A 208 -14.92 -17.75 -8.57
N VAL A 209 -14.26 -18.24 -7.53
CA VAL A 209 -12.79 -18.35 -7.48
C VAL A 209 -12.34 -19.48 -8.40
N ALA A 210 -11.35 -19.23 -9.24
CA ALA A 210 -10.86 -20.24 -10.18
C ALA A 210 -10.06 -21.33 -9.46
N GLU A 211 -9.18 -20.93 -8.53
CA GLU A 211 -8.35 -21.82 -7.72
C GLU A 211 -8.51 -21.47 -6.23
N PRO A 212 -9.51 -22.06 -5.55
CA PRO A 212 -9.77 -21.80 -4.14
C PRO A 212 -8.60 -22.20 -3.23
N ILE A 213 -8.34 -21.40 -2.20
CA ILE A 213 -7.39 -21.79 -1.16
C ILE A 213 -8.05 -22.83 -0.24
N THR A 214 -7.50 -24.04 -0.21
CA THR A 214 -8.04 -25.17 0.56
C THR A 214 -7.32 -25.44 1.88
N ARG A 215 -6.17 -24.81 2.11
CA ARG A 215 -5.44 -24.91 3.38
C ARG A 215 -6.20 -24.21 4.51
N PRO A 216 -6.00 -24.59 5.78
CA PRO A 216 -6.61 -23.88 6.91
C PRO A 216 -6.23 -22.40 6.93
N LEU A 217 -7.22 -21.53 7.12
CA LEU A 217 -7.06 -20.07 7.26
C LEU A 217 -7.56 -19.61 8.64
N SER A 218 -7.20 -18.38 9.00
CA SER A 218 -7.68 -17.74 10.23
C SER A 218 -9.21 -17.62 10.26
N GLN A 219 -9.77 -17.52 11.47
CA GLN A 219 -11.21 -17.45 11.67
C GLN A 219 -11.85 -16.26 10.93
N SER A 220 -11.13 -15.14 10.77
CA SER A 220 -11.63 -13.97 10.04
C SER A 220 -11.81 -14.21 8.54
N LEU A 221 -11.13 -15.20 7.96
CA LEU A 221 -11.24 -15.57 6.54
C LEU A 221 -12.12 -16.79 6.29
N GLN A 222 -12.65 -17.43 7.35
CA GLN A 222 -13.55 -18.57 7.20
C GLN A 222 -14.85 -18.15 6.50
N GLY A 223 -15.24 -18.92 5.50
CA GLY A 223 -16.45 -18.68 4.70
C GLY A 223 -16.29 -17.59 3.64
N GLN A 224 -15.12 -16.95 3.52
CA GLN A 224 -14.83 -16.05 2.40
C GLN A 224 -14.40 -16.83 1.16
N GLU A 225 -14.81 -16.34 -0.01
CA GLU A 225 -14.42 -16.89 -1.31
C GLU A 225 -13.03 -16.39 -1.71
N VAL A 226 -12.00 -16.93 -1.06
CA VAL A 226 -10.60 -16.56 -1.30
C VAL A 226 -9.87 -17.58 -2.18
N GLY A 227 -8.94 -17.08 -3.00
CA GLY A 227 -8.07 -17.88 -3.85
C GLY A 227 -7.75 -17.23 -5.18
N TYR A 228 -7.00 -17.91 -6.03
CA TYR A 228 -6.40 -17.30 -7.21
C TYR A 228 -7.35 -17.32 -8.39
N GLY A 229 -7.28 -16.24 -9.18
CA GLY A 229 -8.11 -16.07 -10.36
C GLY A 229 -9.59 -15.96 -10.04
N ARG A 230 -10.35 -15.59 -11.06
CA ARG A 230 -11.81 -15.51 -10.99
C ARG A 230 -12.37 -15.98 -12.32
N VAL A 231 -13.48 -16.68 -12.25
CA VAL A 231 -14.29 -17.07 -13.40
C VAL A 231 -15.67 -16.46 -13.22
N PHE A 232 -16.27 -16.06 -14.33
CA PHE A 232 -17.62 -15.52 -14.31
C PHE A 232 -18.38 -15.86 -15.58
N GLU A 233 -19.70 -15.92 -15.46
CA GLU A 233 -20.62 -16.17 -16.57
C GLU A 233 -21.46 -14.90 -16.80
N LEU A 234 -21.33 -14.30 -17.99
CA LEU A 234 -22.12 -13.14 -18.38
C LEU A 234 -23.59 -13.52 -18.55
N SER A 235 -24.50 -12.63 -18.16
CA SER A 235 -25.94 -12.86 -18.34
C SER A 235 -26.34 -12.96 -19.81
N GLN A 236 -25.58 -12.29 -20.68
CA GLN A 236 -25.74 -12.31 -22.13
C GLN A 236 -24.40 -12.56 -22.82
N SER A 237 -24.43 -13.40 -23.85
CA SER A 237 -23.27 -13.61 -24.71
C SER A 237 -22.86 -12.31 -25.40
N ILE A 238 -21.60 -11.96 -25.28
CA ILE A 238 -20.99 -10.83 -25.99
C ILE A 238 -19.97 -11.34 -27.01
N THR A 239 -19.62 -10.50 -27.98
CA THR A 239 -18.54 -10.82 -28.91
C THR A 239 -17.18 -10.65 -28.22
N LEU A 240 -16.17 -11.38 -28.72
CA LEU A 240 -14.78 -11.21 -28.28
C LEU A 240 -14.31 -9.75 -28.47
N GLN A 241 -14.75 -9.08 -29.54
CA GLN A 241 -14.40 -7.67 -29.78
C GLN A 241 -14.96 -6.75 -28.69
N THR A 242 -16.18 -6.98 -28.21
CA THR A 242 -16.74 -6.23 -27.08
C THR A 242 -15.93 -6.47 -25.81
N LEU A 243 -15.56 -7.72 -25.52
CA LEU A 243 -14.73 -8.04 -24.36
C LEU A 243 -13.35 -7.36 -24.42
N LEU A 244 -12.70 -7.36 -25.58
CA LEU A 244 -11.41 -6.67 -25.79
C LEU A 244 -11.52 -5.14 -25.62
N LYS A 245 -12.65 -4.56 -26.02
CA LYS A 245 -12.92 -3.12 -25.80
C LYS A 245 -13.08 -2.77 -24.33
N ARG A 246 -13.53 -3.71 -23.49
CA ARG A 246 -13.63 -3.54 -22.04
C ARG A 246 -12.27 -3.65 -21.35
N SER A 247 -11.42 -4.57 -21.82
CA SER A 247 -10.11 -4.82 -21.19
C SER A 247 -9.03 -3.81 -21.56
N LEU A 248 -9.13 -3.17 -22.73
CA LEU A 248 -8.18 -2.16 -23.17
C LEU A 248 -8.64 -0.75 -22.75
N PRO A 249 -7.74 0.11 -22.26
CA PRO A 249 -8.07 1.52 -22.11
C PRO A 249 -8.51 2.08 -23.47
N ALA A 250 -9.54 2.95 -23.46
CA ALA A 250 -10.17 3.48 -24.68
C ALA A 250 -9.18 4.10 -25.70
N SER A 251 -7.97 4.45 -25.27
CA SER A 251 -6.88 4.97 -26.11
C SER A 251 -6.12 3.92 -26.95
N GLU A 252 -6.29 2.62 -26.70
CA GLU A 252 -5.47 1.55 -27.31
C GLU A 252 -6.25 0.62 -28.26
N VAL A 253 -7.57 0.77 -28.36
CA VAL A 253 -8.38 0.02 -29.33
C VAL A 253 -8.20 0.61 -30.73
N LYS A 254 -7.21 0.11 -31.47
CA LYS A 254 -7.13 0.34 -32.93
C LYS A 254 -8.10 -0.62 -33.62
N ASN A 255 -9.15 -0.09 -34.22
CA ASN A 255 -9.94 -0.85 -35.19
C ASN A 255 -9.04 -1.12 -36.40
N THR A 256 -8.59 -2.36 -36.54
CA THR A 256 -8.09 -2.91 -37.82
C THR A 256 -9.22 -3.63 -38.53
#